data_AF-A0A1H8WZF4-F1
#
_entry.id   AF-A0A1H8WZF4-F1
#
_cell.length_a   1.000
_cell.length_b   1.000
_cell.length_c   1.000
_cell.angle_alpha   90.00
_cell.angle_beta   90.00
_cell.angle_gamma   90.00
#
_symmetry.space_group_name_H-M   'P 1'
#
loop_
_entity.id
_entity.type
_entity.pdbx_description
1 polymer ?
#
loop_
_entity_poly.entity_id
_entity_poly.type
_entity_poly.pdbx_seq_one_letter_code
_entity_poly.pdbx_strand_id
1 'polypeptide(L)'
;MSKVGVPDYRAVIRAVARRDQARIVVDGMTAANDLGLTTAVPARIEVLIDARLKPIKLGKQVIHFKAAAPSRLYWAGRPGMRVVQALYWMQDMMEGDNDREAIKNGLNRLFKNPEHGKEICDDLRAGLAAMPIWMQDFLRPLLGSADAVPETRA
;
A
#
# COMPACT_ATOMS: atom_id res chain seq x y z
N MET A 1 -11.74 -9.54 -31.83
CA MET A 1 -11.62 -10.28 -30.56
C MET A 1 -11.00 -9.36 -29.52
N SER A 2 -11.79 -8.91 -28.55
CA SER A 2 -11.35 -7.98 -27.50
C SER A 2 -10.40 -8.71 -26.54
N LYS A 3 -9.16 -8.23 -26.41
CA LYS A 3 -8.20 -8.71 -25.43
C LYS A 3 -8.81 -8.48 -24.05
N VAL A 4 -9.35 -9.53 -23.42
CA VAL A 4 -9.80 -9.51 -22.03
C VAL A 4 -8.55 -9.14 -21.22
N GLY A 5 -8.49 -7.89 -20.76
CA GLY A 5 -7.37 -7.38 -19.98
C GLY A 5 -7.15 -8.26 -18.76
N VAL A 6 -5.90 -8.35 -18.30
CA VAL A 6 -5.57 -8.99 -17.03
C VAL A 6 -6.55 -8.44 -16.00
N PRO A 7 -7.25 -9.32 -15.26
CA PRO A 7 -8.28 -8.85 -14.37
C PRO A 7 -7.73 -7.86 -13.33
N ASP A 8 -8.29 -6.66 -13.30
CA ASP A 8 -7.85 -5.62 -12.36
C ASP A 8 -8.54 -5.81 -11.01
N TYR A 9 -7.90 -6.61 -10.13
CA TYR A 9 -8.38 -6.79 -8.76
C TYR A 9 -8.50 -5.47 -8.00
N ARG A 10 -7.72 -4.44 -8.36
CA ARG A 10 -7.77 -3.12 -7.72
C ARG A 10 -9.08 -2.43 -8.05
N ALA A 11 -9.55 -2.52 -9.30
CA ALA A 11 -10.85 -2.02 -9.70
C ALA A 11 -11.98 -2.74 -8.96
N VAL A 12 -11.90 -4.06 -8.80
CA VAL A 12 -12.88 -4.85 -8.04
C VAL A 12 -12.92 -4.39 -6.58
N ILE A 13 -11.77 -4.28 -5.91
CA ILE A 13 -11.69 -3.84 -4.51
C ILE A 13 -12.24 -2.41 -4.36
N ARG A 14 -11.90 -1.48 -5.27
CA ARG A 14 -12.44 -0.11 -5.27
C ARG A 14 -13.95 -0.09 -5.45
N ALA A 15 -14.49 -0.93 -6.35
CA ALA A 15 -15.92 -1.02 -6.59
C ALA A 15 -16.67 -1.57 -5.37
N VAL A 16 -16.12 -2.60 -4.71
CA VAL A 16 -16.70 -3.17 -3.48
C VAL A 16 -16.70 -2.14 -2.35
N ALA A 17 -15.58 -1.45 -2.11
CA ALA A 17 -15.49 -0.40 -1.10
C ALA A 17 -16.56 0.69 -1.29
N ARG A 18 -16.74 1.14 -2.54
CA ARG A 18 -17.73 2.17 -2.90
C ARG A 18 -19.18 1.68 -2.75
N ARG A 19 -19.48 0.47 -3.24
CA ARG A 19 -20.84 -0.11 -3.18
C ARG A 19 -21.31 -0.30 -1.75
N ASP A 20 -20.43 -0.84 -0.90
CA ASP A 20 -20.80 -1.24 0.47
C ASP A 20 -20.45 -0.17 1.51
N GLN A 21 -19.92 0.99 1.07
CA GLN A 21 -19.42 2.07 1.95
C GLN A 21 -18.47 1.53 3.03
N ALA A 22 -17.67 0.53 2.66
CA ALA A 22 -16.88 -0.26 3.59
C ALA A 22 -15.42 0.23 3.66
N ARG A 23 -14.85 0.19 4.86
CA ARG A 23 -13.43 0.48 5.07
C ARG A 23 -12.62 -0.76 4.73
N ILE A 24 -11.67 -0.59 3.80
CA ILE A 24 -10.88 -1.69 3.26
C ILE A 24 -9.37 -1.41 3.36
N VAL A 25 -8.61 -2.44 3.78
CA VAL A 25 -7.15 -2.49 3.74
C VAL A 25 -6.72 -3.78 3.04
N VAL A 26 -5.79 -3.69 2.08
CA VAL A 26 -5.24 -4.87 1.38
C VAL A 26 -4.05 -5.45 2.14
N ASP A 27 -3.75 -6.74 1.93
CA ASP A 27 -2.56 -7.37 2.50
C ASP A 27 -1.24 -6.77 1.98
N GLY A 28 -0.16 -7.00 2.73
CA GLY A 28 1.13 -6.39 2.46
C GLY A 28 1.83 -6.86 1.20
N MET A 29 1.66 -8.13 0.77
CA MET A 29 2.23 -8.61 -0.50
C MET A 29 1.52 -7.94 -1.68
N THR A 30 0.19 -7.86 -1.63
CA THR A 30 -0.60 -7.13 -2.62
C THR A 30 -0.23 -5.65 -2.64
N ALA A 31 -0.08 -5.02 -1.47
CA ALA A 31 0.35 -3.63 -1.37
C ALA A 31 1.76 -3.39 -1.93
N ALA A 32 2.69 -4.29 -1.64
CA ALA A 32 4.04 -4.26 -2.17
C ALA A 32 4.07 -4.36 -3.70
N ASN A 33 3.26 -5.25 -4.27
CA ASN A 33 3.12 -5.39 -5.72
C ASN A 33 2.48 -4.14 -6.34
N ASP A 34 1.45 -3.58 -5.70
CA ASP A 34 0.79 -2.33 -6.10
C ASP A 34 1.77 -1.16 -6.18
N LEU A 35 2.77 -1.11 -5.29
CA LEU A 35 3.79 -0.07 -5.25
C LEU A 35 5.01 -0.37 -6.14
N GLY A 36 5.07 -1.53 -6.80
CA GLY A 36 6.23 -1.96 -7.60
C GLY A 36 7.47 -2.27 -6.76
N LEU A 37 7.29 -2.51 -5.45
CA LEU A 37 8.36 -2.94 -4.55
C LEU A 37 8.64 -4.45 -4.67
N THR A 38 7.74 -5.20 -5.30
CA THR A 38 7.94 -6.59 -5.70
C THR A 38 7.26 -6.87 -7.05
N THR A 39 7.83 -7.80 -7.81
CA THR A 39 7.27 -8.32 -9.05
C THR A 39 6.37 -9.54 -8.84
N ALA A 40 6.31 -10.06 -7.60
CA ALA A 40 5.50 -11.23 -7.28
C ALA A 40 4.01 -10.89 -7.40
N VAL A 41 3.29 -11.65 -8.24
CA VAL A 41 1.84 -11.48 -8.45
C VAL A 41 1.09 -12.40 -7.47
N PRO A 42 0.21 -11.87 -6.60
CA PRO A 42 -0.50 -12.69 -5.61
C PRO A 42 -1.56 -13.56 -6.27
N ALA A 43 -1.54 -14.87 -6.03
CA ALA A 43 -2.65 -15.76 -6.40
C ALA A 43 -3.86 -15.61 -5.45
N ARG A 44 -3.59 -15.27 -4.19
CA ARG A 44 -4.58 -15.00 -3.15
C ARG A 44 -4.37 -13.58 -2.64
N ILE A 45 -5.41 -12.77 -2.71
CA ILE A 45 -5.42 -11.40 -2.21
C ILE A 45 -6.26 -11.39 -0.95
N GLU A 46 -5.70 -10.95 0.18
CA GLU A 46 -6.45 -10.81 1.42
C GLU A 46 -6.81 -9.35 1.68
N VAL A 47 -8.04 -9.12 2.09
CA VAL A 47 -8.61 -7.78 2.26
C VAL A 47 -9.27 -7.71 3.63
N LEU A 48 -8.73 -6.89 4.52
CA LEU A 48 -9.39 -6.55 5.78
C LEU A 48 -10.54 -5.58 5.50
N ILE A 49 -11.70 -5.82 6.10
CA ILE A 49 -12.91 -5.04 5.87
C ILE A 49 -13.77 -4.97 7.15
N ASP A 50 -14.59 -3.93 7.32
CA ASP A 50 -15.59 -3.82 8.41
C ASP A 50 -16.96 -4.42 8.07
N ALA A 51 -17.02 -5.28 7.05
CA ALA A 51 -18.22 -5.98 6.60
C ALA A 51 -17.94 -7.48 6.39
N ARG A 52 -19.00 -8.28 6.24
CA ARG A 52 -18.88 -9.70 5.87
C ARG A 52 -19.23 -9.87 4.41
N LEU A 53 -18.24 -10.25 3.59
CA LEU A 53 -18.41 -10.49 2.16
C LEU A 53 -17.92 -11.88 1.77
N LYS A 54 -18.56 -12.46 0.75
CA LYS A 54 -18.09 -13.71 0.14
C LYS A 54 -16.83 -13.44 -0.70
N PRO A 55 -15.89 -14.40 -0.80
CA PRO A 55 -14.73 -14.26 -1.68
C PRO A 55 -15.15 -14.05 -3.14
N ILE A 56 -14.37 -13.25 -3.87
CA ILE A 56 -14.59 -12.99 -5.30
C ILE A 56 -13.47 -13.67 -6.10
N LYS A 57 -13.84 -14.53 -7.05
CA LYS A 57 -12.90 -15.14 -7.99
C LYS A 57 -12.70 -14.23 -9.19
N LEU A 58 -11.45 -14.07 -9.59
CA LEU A 58 -11.04 -13.19 -10.66
C LEU A 58 -9.95 -13.86 -11.51
N GLY A 59 -10.37 -14.59 -12.55
CA GLY A 59 -9.46 -15.44 -13.32
C GLY A 59 -8.76 -16.46 -12.41
N LYS A 60 -7.43 -16.40 -12.33
CA LYS A 60 -6.61 -17.26 -11.46
C LYS A 60 -6.42 -16.70 -10.04
N GLN A 61 -6.89 -15.48 -9.77
CA GLN A 61 -6.77 -14.83 -8.48
C GLN A 61 -8.06 -14.95 -7.67
N VAL A 62 -7.96 -14.93 -6.35
CA VAL A 62 -9.12 -14.88 -5.46
C VAL A 62 -8.94 -13.76 -4.43
N ILE A 63 -9.95 -12.90 -4.30
CA ILE A 63 -10.03 -11.86 -3.28
C ILE A 63 -10.79 -12.44 -2.09
N HIS A 64 -10.11 -12.57 -0.95
CA HIS A 64 -10.68 -13.03 0.32
C HIS A 64 -10.90 -11.85 1.25
N PHE A 65 -12.14 -11.65 1.68
CA PHE A 65 -12.50 -10.63 2.66
C PHE A 65 -12.45 -11.20 4.07
N LYS A 66 -11.72 -10.53 4.97
CA LYS A 66 -11.62 -10.86 6.39
C LYS A 66 -12.18 -9.70 7.21
N ALA A 67 -13.21 -9.98 8.00
CA ALA A 67 -13.75 -8.99 8.93
C ALA A 67 -12.67 -8.57 9.95
N ALA A 68 -12.51 -7.27 10.17
CA ALA A 68 -11.50 -6.72 11.06
C ALA A 68 -12.09 -5.65 11.99
N ALA A 69 -11.52 -5.54 13.19
CA ALA A 69 -11.86 -4.48 14.13
C ALA A 69 -11.44 -3.10 13.58
N PRO A 70 -12.13 -2.01 13.96
CA PRO A 70 -11.83 -0.66 13.47
C PRO A 70 -10.37 -0.22 13.66
N SER A 71 -9.71 -0.66 14.73
CA SER A 71 -8.30 -0.36 15.01
C SER A 71 -7.35 -0.87 13.91
N ARG A 72 -7.68 -2.00 13.26
CA ARG A 72 -6.91 -2.56 12.14
C ARG A 72 -7.19 -1.88 10.80
N LEU A 73 -8.19 -1.00 10.76
CA LEU A 73 -8.66 -0.30 9.56
C LEU A 73 -8.34 1.20 9.59
N TYR A 74 -7.46 1.65 10.50
CA TYR A 74 -7.05 3.05 10.59
C TYR A 74 -6.54 3.62 9.25
N TRP A 75 -5.81 2.80 8.49
CA TRP A 75 -5.30 3.18 7.17
C TRP A 75 -6.30 3.00 6.02
N ALA A 76 -7.51 2.50 6.28
CA ALA A 76 -8.49 2.27 5.22
C ALA A 76 -8.84 3.57 4.48
N GLY A 77 -8.78 3.53 3.15
CA GLY A 77 -9.06 4.69 2.29
C GLY A 77 -7.99 5.79 2.31
N ARG A 78 -6.94 5.65 3.13
CA ARG A 78 -5.87 6.64 3.23
C ARG A 78 -4.81 6.46 2.12
N PRO A 79 -4.25 7.55 1.56
CA PRO A 79 -3.19 7.49 0.53
C PRO A 79 -1.98 6.64 0.93
N GLY A 80 -1.54 6.72 2.18
CA GLY A 80 -0.40 5.98 2.72
C GLY A 80 -0.65 4.51 3.01
N MET A 81 -1.89 4.01 2.85
CA MET A 81 -2.28 2.65 3.25
C MET A 81 -1.38 1.57 2.69
N ARG A 82 -1.10 1.62 1.38
CA ARG A 82 -0.29 0.61 0.71
C ARG A 82 1.16 0.62 1.20
N VAL A 83 1.71 1.79 1.50
CA VAL A 83 3.08 1.89 2.02
C VAL A 83 3.18 1.19 3.37
N VAL A 84 2.23 1.46 4.26
CA VAL A 84 2.20 0.84 5.60
C VAL A 84 2.03 -0.67 5.51
N GLN A 85 1.10 -1.15 4.68
CA GLN A 85 0.88 -2.60 4.52
C GLN A 85 2.08 -3.30 3.89
N ALA A 86 2.69 -2.71 2.86
CA ALA A 86 3.89 -3.25 2.23
C ALA A 86 5.05 -3.35 3.23
N LEU A 87 5.26 -2.32 4.05
CA LEU A 87 6.32 -2.30 5.05
C LEU A 87 6.14 -3.37 6.13
N TYR A 88 4.91 -3.60 6.62
CA TYR A 88 4.65 -4.71 7.55
C TYR A 88 5.05 -6.06 6.97
N TRP A 89 4.81 -6.28 5.67
CA TRP A 89 5.17 -7.54 5.01
C TRP A 89 6.66 -7.66 4.72
N MET A 90 7.33 -6.54 4.42
CA MET A 90 8.77 -6.51 4.12
C MET A 90 9.64 -6.42 5.36
N GLN A 91 9.08 -6.34 6.56
CA GLN A 91 9.84 -6.11 7.79
C GLN A 91 10.99 -7.11 7.94
N ASP A 92 10.70 -8.40 7.75
CA ASP A 92 11.69 -9.48 7.85
C ASP A 92 12.74 -9.44 6.71
N MET A 93 12.37 -8.89 5.54
CA MET A 93 13.29 -8.71 4.41
C MET A 93 14.27 -7.56 4.63
N MET A 94 13.95 -6.63 5.54
CA MET A 94 14.81 -5.48 5.85
C MET A 94 15.97 -5.80 6.79
N GLU A 95 16.13 -7.07 7.20
CA GLU A 95 17.29 -7.54 7.97
C GLU A 95 18.59 -7.54 7.14
N GLY A 96 18.49 -7.68 5.81
CA GLY A 96 19.62 -7.58 4.89
C GLY A 96 19.84 -6.16 4.38
N ASP A 97 21.09 -5.68 4.39
CA ASP A 97 21.43 -4.32 3.95
C ASP A 97 21.01 -4.03 2.50
N ASN A 98 21.22 -4.98 1.58
CA ASN A 98 20.88 -4.80 0.16
C ASN A 98 19.37 -4.68 -0.07
N ASP A 99 18.58 -5.53 0.59
CA ASP A 99 17.11 -5.51 0.44
C ASP A 99 16.52 -4.25 1.06
N ARG A 100 17.04 -3.83 2.21
CA ARG A 100 16.64 -2.59 2.87
C ARG A 100 16.89 -1.37 1.98
N GLU A 101 18.06 -1.28 1.34
CA GLU A 101 18.36 -0.18 0.41
C GLU A 101 17.50 -0.24 -0.86
N ALA A 102 17.21 -1.42 -1.39
CA ALA A 102 16.30 -1.57 -2.53
C ALA A 102 14.89 -1.04 -2.20
N ILE A 103 14.37 -1.35 -1.01
CA ILE A 103 13.07 -0.87 -0.53
C ILE A 103 13.10 0.66 -0.37
N LYS A 104 14.13 1.24 0.27
CA LYS A 104 14.28 2.70 0.40
C LYS A 104 14.28 3.38 -0.96
N ASN A 105 15.02 2.85 -1.93
CA ASN A 105 15.08 3.39 -3.29
C ASN A 105 13.72 3.33 -4.00
N GLY A 106 12.97 2.24 -3.82
CA GLY A 106 11.60 2.12 -4.31
C GLY A 106 10.67 3.18 -3.74
N LEU A 107 10.70 3.36 -2.41
CA LEU A 107 9.89 4.38 -1.73
C LEU A 107 10.29 5.80 -2.12
N ASN A 108 11.59 6.09 -2.26
CA ASN A 108 12.04 7.40 -2.73
C ASN A 108 11.51 7.74 -4.13
N ARG A 109 11.44 6.76 -5.04
CA ARG A 109 10.81 6.96 -6.36
C ARG A 109 9.31 7.21 -6.23
N LEU A 110 8.63 6.47 -5.37
CA LEU A 110 7.20 6.66 -5.10
C LEU A 110 6.91 8.06 -4.53
N PHE A 111 7.69 8.51 -3.55
CA PHE A 111 7.50 9.80 -2.88
C PHE A 111 7.80 10.99 -3.79
N LYS A 112 8.70 10.83 -4.75
CA LYS A 112 9.01 11.84 -5.78
C LYS A 112 8.05 11.81 -6.97
N ASN A 113 7.06 10.92 -6.99
CA ASN A 113 6.06 10.90 -8.05
C ASN A 113 5.22 12.20 -8.00
N PRO A 114 5.11 12.96 -9.11
CA PRO A 114 4.44 14.26 -9.11
C PRO A 114 2.91 14.18 -8.95
N GLU A 115 2.31 13.03 -9.27
CA GLU A 115 0.85 12.86 -9.26
C GLU A 115 0.33 12.51 -7.86
N HIS A 116 1.02 11.60 -7.16
CA HIS A 116 0.53 11.04 -5.89
C HIS A 116 1.56 11.10 -4.73
N GLY A 117 2.83 11.38 -5.03
CA GLY A 117 3.91 11.28 -4.04
C GLY A 117 3.71 12.22 -2.85
N LYS A 118 3.30 13.47 -3.09
CA LYS A 118 3.03 14.45 -2.03
C LYS A 118 1.90 14.00 -1.11
N GLU A 119 0.78 13.57 -1.68
CA GLU A 119 -0.40 13.12 -0.92
C GLU A 119 -0.05 11.93 -0.01
N ILE A 120 0.72 10.97 -0.54
CA ILE A 120 1.22 9.83 0.23
C ILE A 120 2.13 10.30 1.38
N CYS A 121 3.08 11.19 1.11
CA CYS A 121 4.01 11.67 2.14
C CYS A 121 3.28 12.42 3.26
N ASP A 122 2.37 13.33 2.91
CA ASP A 122 1.60 14.11 3.88
C ASP A 122 0.74 13.20 4.77
N ASP A 123 0.09 12.20 4.16
CA ASP A 123 -0.74 11.23 4.87
C ASP A 123 0.09 10.34 5.81
N LEU A 124 1.27 9.88 5.37
CA LEU A 124 2.21 9.13 6.20
C LEU A 124 2.72 9.95 7.39
N ARG A 125 3.03 11.24 7.19
CA ARG A 125 3.42 12.15 8.28
C ARG A 125 2.28 12.33 9.28
N ALA A 126 1.07 12.61 8.81
CA ALA A 126 -0.10 12.78 9.66
C ALA A 126 -0.44 11.51 10.46
N GLY A 127 -0.17 10.33 9.89
CA GLY A 127 -0.42 9.04 10.53
C GLY A 127 0.79 8.41 11.23
N LEU A 128 1.92 9.10 11.35
CA LEU A 128 3.18 8.51 11.81
C LEU A 128 3.05 7.86 13.19
N ALA A 129 2.37 8.52 14.12
CA ALA A 129 2.17 8.03 15.49
C ALA A 129 1.29 6.77 15.59
N ALA A 130 0.54 6.43 14.53
CA ALA A 130 -0.27 5.21 14.48
C ALA A 130 0.52 3.97 13.99
N MET A 131 1.79 4.14 13.63
CA MET A 131 2.68 3.07 13.19
C MET A 131 3.57 2.58 14.34
N PRO A 132 4.11 1.34 14.29
CA PRO A 132 5.11 0.88 15.24
C PRO A 132 6.41 1.69 15.11
N ILE A 133 7.14 1.82 16.21
CA ILE A 133 8.35 2.66 16.31
C ILE A 133 9.37 2.37 15.19
N TRP A 134 9.62 1.09 14.88
CA TRP A 134 10.56 0.71 13.83
C TRP A 134 10.19 1.31 12.46
N MET A 135 8.89 1.39 12.14
CA MET A 135 8.40 1.92 10.87
C MET A 135 8.49 3.45 10.86
N GLN A 136 8.27 4.08 12.00
CA GLN A 136 8.47 5.52 12.16
C GLN A 136 9.93 5.89 11.92
N ASP A 137 10.86 5.17 12.56
CA ASP A 137 12.30 5.39 12.42
C ASP A 137 12.78 5.13 10.99
N PHE A 138 12.20 4.12 10.33
CA PHE A 138 12.48 3.82 8.93
C PHE A 138 11.98 4.91 7.96
N LEU A 139 10.76 5.42 8.15
CA LEU A 139 10.13 6.37 7.23
C LEU A 139 10.58 7.82 7.44
N ARG A 140 10.88 8.23 8.68
CA ARG A 140 11.24 9.63 9.01
C ARG A 140 12.35 10.22 8.11
N PRO A 141 13.50 9.56 7.87
CA PRO A 141 14.53 10.11 6.99
C PRO A 141 14.08 10.19 5.52
N LEU A 142 13.28 9.24 5.04
CA LEU A 142 12.77 9.22 3.67
C LEU A 142 11.76 10.35 3.44
N LEU A 143 10.85 10.55 4.39
CA LEU A 143 9.84 11.61 4.35
C LEU A 143 10.47 13.01 4.48
N GLY A 144 11.58 13.16 5.21
CA GLY A 144 12.33 14.42 5.27
C GLY A 144 13.07 14.74 3.97
N SER A 145 13.60 13.72 3.30
CA SER A 145 14.30 13.88 2.01
C SER A 145 13.35 14.12 0.83
N ALA A 146 12.08 13.71 0.95
CA ALA A 146 11.05 13.97 -0.07
C ALA A 146 10.73 15.47 -0.24
N ASP A 147 10.92 16.27 0.82
CA ASP A 147 10.71 17.73 0.78
C ASP A 147 11.89 18.47 0.14
N ALA A 148 13.05 17.83 -0.01
CA ALA A 148 14.27 18.43 -0.55
C ALA A 148 14.30 18.46 -2.10
N VAL A 149 13.15 18.70 -2.75
CA VAL A 149 13.13 19.01 -4.18
C VAL A 149 13.57 20.47 -4.35
N PRO A 150 14.62 20.77 -5.15
CA PRO A 150 15.10 22.13 -5.32
C PRO A 150 14.01 22.96 -5.99
N GLU A 151 13.69 24.12 -5.40
CA GLU A 151 13.00 25.20 -6.09
C GLU A 151 13.69 25.39 -7.45
N THR A 152 12.95 25.10 -8.52
CA THR A 152 13.41 25.43 -9.86
C THR A 152 13.47 26.95 -9.90
N ARG A 153 14.69 27.50 -9.84
CA ARG A 153 14.96 28.91 -10.09
C ARG A 153 14.40 29.24 -11.48
N ALA A 154 13.43 30.15 -11.50
CA ALA A 154 12.99 30.87 -12.68
C ALA A 154 14.11 31.75 -13.24
#